data_AF-A0A9W9PGP5-F1
#
_entry.id   AF-A0A9W9PGP5-F1
#
_cell.length_a   1.000
_cell.length_b   1.000
_cell.length_c   1.000
_cell.angle_alpha   90.00
_cell.angle_beta   90.00
_cell.angle_gamma   90.00
#
_symmetry.space_group_name_H-M   'P 1'
#
loop_
_entity.id
_entity.type
_entity.pdbx_description
1 polymer ?
#
loop_
_entity_poly.entity_id
_entity_poly.type
_entity_poly.pdbx_seq_one_letter_code
_entity_poly.pdbx_strand_id
1 'polypeptide(L)'
;MCEEVQEPSRQVPKAIIGTVIFNTIAGLVFLIPIVFVLHDTEALASLASGQPVPAIIRSAIGNEVGTFLLLLNLAVLALLCGIGCTTAVSRAIWAFARDGGIPYSTQWRKVNKALDVPLNAMMLGMVVEILLGLIYFGSSTAFNAFSGVGVITLTVSYACPIAVSVIGRRQQVENGDFNLGKLGVFCNIVALVPLFCMPSAVPATAETVNYAPVVFVAFIMIATAWYFIWGREKYIGPPTADVVGIEPHD
;
A
#
# COMPACT_ATOMS: atom_id res chain seq x y z
N MET A 1 5.76 -12.12 -3.90
CA MET A 1 4.97 -13.32 -3.51
C MET A 1 4.54 -14.14 -4.71
N CYS A 2 4.69 -13.65 -5.95
CA CYS A 2 4.51 -14.50 -7.14
C CYS A 2 5.41 -15.75 -7.09
N GLU A 3 6.52 -15.69 -6.35
CA GLU A 3 7.46 -16.80 -6.12
C GLU A 3 6.88 -17.94 -5.27
N GLU A 4 5.83 -17.69 -4.49
CA GLU A 4 5.20 -18.68 -3.60
C GLU A 4 3.87 -19.22 -4.17
N VAL A 5 3.43 -18.71 -5.32
CA VAL A 5 2.14 -19.06 -5.94
C VAL A 5 2.37 -20.06 -7.08
N GLN A 6 1.57 -21.13 -7.11
CA GLN A 6 1.55 -22.06 -8.24
C GLN A 6 0.94 -21.36 -9.47
N GLU A 7 1.63 -21.42 -10.63
CA GLU A 7 1.24 -20.73 -11.88
C GLU A 7 0.95 -19.22 -11.69
N PRO A 8 1.96 -18.42 -11.29
CA PRO A 8 1.73 -17.02 -10.91
C PRO A 8 1.17 -16.17 -12.05
N SER A 9 1.54 -16.45 -13.29
CA SER A 9 1.06 -15.76 -14.50
C SER A 9 -0.47 -15.81 -14.69
N ARG A 10 -1.13 -16.84 -14.14
CA ARG A 10 -2.58 -17.04 -14.29
C ARG A 10 -3.35 -16.84 -12.99
N GLN A 11 -2.79 -17.31 -11.86
CA GLN A 11 -3.49 -17.29 -10.58
C GLN A 11 -3.45 -15.89 -9.93
N VAL A 12 -2.33 -15.18 -10.03
CA VAL A 12 -2.18 -13.85 -9.40
C VAL A 12 -3.17 -12.85 -9.98
N PRO A 13 -3.33 -12.69 -11.32
CA PRO A 13 -4.32 -11.76 -11.87
C PRO A 13 -5.76 -12.10 -11.48
N LYS A 14 -6.12 -13.39 -11.48
CA LYS A 14 -7.46 -13.85 -11.07
C LYS A 14 -7.75 -13.56 -9.61
N ALA A 15 -6.78 -13.82 -8.73
CA ALA A 15 -6.88 -13.52 -7.31
C ALA A 15 -7.09 -12.01 -7.07
N ILE A 16 -6.31 -11.15 -7.74
CA ILE A 16 -6.45 -9.69 -7.63
C ILE A 16 -7.86 -9.25 -8.05
N ILE A 17 -8.36 -9.71 -9.19
CA ILE A 17 -9.71 -9.36 -9.66
C ILE A 17 -10.78 -9.84 -8.67
N GLY A 18 -10.66 -11.08 -8.20
CA GLY A 18 -11.58 -11.65 -7.21
C GLY A 18 -11.61 -10.85 -5.91
N THR A 19 -10.45 -10.47 -5.38
CA THR A 19 -10.33 -9.63 -4.19
C THR A 19 -10.95 -8.25 -4.40
N VAL A 20 -10.75 -7.61 -5.56
CA VAL A 20 -11.36 -6.31 -5.85
C VAL A 20 -12.88 -6.40 -5.89
N ILE A 21 -13.44 -7.41 -6.56
CA ILE A 21 -14.90 -7.62 -6.64
C ILE A 21 -15.47 -7.86 -5.24
N PHE A 22 -14.84 -8.76 -4.48
CA PHE A 22 -15.27 -9.08 -3.12
C PHE A 22 -15.22 -7.85 -2.20
N ASN A 23 -14.11 -7.10 -2.22
CA ASN A 23 -13.96 -5.88 -1.44
C ASN A 23 -14.96 -4.80 -1.85
N THR A 24 -15.30 -4.71 -3.14
CA THR A 24 -16.31 -3.75 -3.62
C THR A 24 -17.68 -4.09 -3.06
N ILE A 25 -18.09 -5.37 -3.13
CA ILE A 25 -19.39 -5.81 -2.62
C ILE A 25 -19.44 -5.65 -1.09
N ALA A 26 -18.43 -6.15 -0.37
CA ALA A 26 -18.35 -6.03 1.08
C ALA A 26 -18.33 -4.57 1.54
N GLY A 27 -17.58 -3.72 0.83
CA GLY A 27 -17.52 -2.28 1.08
C GLY A 27 -18.87 -1.60 0.88
N LEU A 28 -19.60 -1.92 -0.20
CA LEU A 28 -20.95 -1.37 -0.44
C LEU A 28 -21.93 -1.80 0.64
N VAL A 29 -21.93 -3.09 1.03
CA VAL A 29 -22.79 -3.61 2.10
C VAL A 29 -22.50 -2.93 3.44
N PHE A 30 -21.24 -2.57 3.70
CA PHE A 30 -20.86 -1.85 4.91
C PHE A 30 -21.17 -0.35 4.86
N LEU A 31 -20.90 0.31 3.74
CA LEU A 31 -21.03 1.76 3.60
C LEU A 31 -22.48 2.22 3.45
N ILE A 32 -23.33 1.47 2.74
CA ILE A 32 -24.73 1.88 2.48
C ILE A 32 -25.48 2.14 3.80
N PRO A 33 -25.51 1.21 4.79
CA PRO A 33 -26.17 1.44 6.07
C PRO A 33 -25.58 2.62 6.85
N ILE A 34 -24.26 2.78 6.82
CA ILE A 34 -23.56 3.88 7.52
C ILE A 34 -24.01 5.23 6.97
N VAL A 35 -24.13 5.37 5.65
CA VAL A 35 -24.57 6.60 5.00
C VAL A 35 -26.02 6.94 5.37
N PHE A 36 -26.90 5.94 5.51
CA PHE A 36 -28.29 6.17 5.94
C PHE A 36 -28.43 6.61 7.39
N VAL A 37 -27.47 6.30 8.26
CA VAL A 37 -27.48 6.66 9.68
C VAL A 37 -26.61 7.89 9.99
N LEU A 38 -25.81 8.32 9.01
CA LEU A 38 -24.93 9.48 9.12
C LEU A 38 -25.73 10.74 9.43
N HIS A 39 -25.50 11.30 10.62
CA HIS A 39 -26.03 12.61 11.02
C HIS A 39 -24.87 13.60 11.13
N ASP A 40 -25.10 14.84 10.70
CA ASP A 40 -24.20 16.00 10.81
C ASP A 40 -22.71 15.70 10.53
N THR A 41 -22.32 15.87 9.27
CA THR A 41 -20.94 15.66 8.82
C THR A 41 -19.94 16.64 9.44
N GLU A 42 -20.37 17.84 9.85
CA GLU A 42 -19.48 18.83 10.46
C GLU A 42 -19.14 18.44 11.90
N ALA A 43 -20.14 18.00 12.67
CA ALA A 43 -19.92 17.45 14.00
C ALA A 43 -18.97 16.24 13.96
N LEU A 44 -19.15 15.33 12.98
CA LEU A 44 -18.28 14.16 12.79
C LEU A 44 -16.86 14.52 12.35
N ALA A 45 -16.68 15.57 11.55
CA ALA A 45 -15.36 16.03 11.13
C ALA A 45 -14.59 16.71 12.28
N SER A 46 -15.30 17.31 13.24
CA SER A 46 -14.70 17.99 14.40
C SER A 46 -14.34 17.07 15.57
N LEU A 47 -14.56 15.76 15.45
CA LEU A 47 -14.30 14.81 16.54
C LEU A 47 -12.82 14.77 16.94
N ALA A 48 -12.56 14.96 18.23
CA ALA A 48 -11.21 14.88 18.79
C ALA A 48 -10.54 13.51 18.59
N SER A 49 -11.32 12.44 18.41
CA SER A 49 -10.81 11.09 18.09
C SER A 49 -10.33 10.94 16.65
N GLY A 50 -10.70 11.87 15.74
CA GLY A 50 -10.40 11.79 14.31
C GLY A 50 -11.03 10.59 13.59
N GLN A 51 -11.94 9.85 14.25
CA GLN A 51 -12.54 8.62 13.75
C GLN A 51 -14.06 8.71 13.84
N PRO A 52 -14.78 8.85 12.71
CA PRO A 52 -16.23 9.04 12.72
C PRO A 52 -17.01 7.73 12.91
N VAL A 53 -16.43 6.59 12.53
CA VAL A 53 -17.12 5.28 12.53
C VAL A 53 -17.67 4.88 13.90
N PRO A 54 -16.91 4.99 15.02
CA PRO A 54 -17.45 4.68 16.35
C PRO A 54 -18.64 5.54 16.77
N ALA A 55 -18.63 6.83 16.44
CA ALA A 55 -19.71 7.75 16.77
C ALA A 55 -20.98 7.43 15.96
N ILE A 56 -20.82 7.08 14.68
CA ILE A 56 -21.95 6.69 13.82
C ILE A 56 -22.59 5.40 14.32
N ILE A 57 -21.79 4.37 14.65
CA ILE A 57 -22.29 3.10 15.18
C ILE A 57 -23.03 3.32 16.50
N ARG A 58 -22.50 4.19 17.38
CA ARG A 58 -23.16 4.55 18.64
C ARG A 58 -24.52 5.20 18.40
N SER A 59 -24.58 6.14 17.45
CA SER A 59 -25.82 6.83 17.08
C SER A 59 -26.85 5.87 16.48
N ALA A 60 -26.42 4.84 15.76
CA ALA A 60 -27.29 3.85 15.14
C ALA A 60 -27.93 2.89 16.15
N ILE A 61 -27.15 2.43 17.13
CA ILE A 61 -27.55 1.37 18.05
C ILE A 61 -28.30 1.92 19.26
N GLY A 62 -27.94 3.12 19.73
CA GLY A 62 -28.51 3.74 20.93
C GLY A 62 -28.15 3.04 22.25
N ASN A 63 -27.35 1.96 22.21
CA ASN A 63 -26.87 1.21 23.38
C ASN A 63 -25.34 1.08 23.34
N GLU A 64 -24.70 1.40 24.46
CA GLU A 64 -23.24 1.34 24.63
C GLU A 64 -22.69 -0.09 24.50
N VAL A 65 -23.40 -1.11 24.99
CA VAL A 65 -22.96 -2.51 24.93
C VAL A 65 -22.95 -3.02 23.49
N GLY A 66 -24.01 -2.73 22.73
CA GLY A 66 -24.09 -3.13 21.32
C GLY A 66 -23.03 -2.43 20.46
N THR A 67 -22.76 -1.16 20.75
CA THR A 67 -21.69 -0.38 20.11
C THR A 67 -20.33 -1.01 20.39
N PHE A 68 -20.04 -1.33 21.65
CA PHE A 68 -18.76 -1.94 22.04
C PHE A 68 -18.54 -3.29 21.35
N LEU A 69 -19.55 -4.16 21.29
CA LEU A 69 -19.43 -5.46 20.66
C LEU A 69 -19.15 -5.37 19.15
N LEU A 70 -19.75 -4.40 18.44
CA LEU A 70 -19.42 -4.19 17.03
C LEU A 70 -18.02 -3.60 16.85
N LEU A 71 -17.63 -2.63 17.69
CA LEU A 71 -16.29 -2.04 17.64
C LEU A 71 -15.19 -3.04 17.98
N LEU A 72 -15.45 -4.01 18.84
CA LEU A 72 -14.51 -5.07 19.17
C LEU A 72 -14.11 -5.88 17.92
N ASN A 73 -15.08 -6.19 17.05
CA ASN A 73 -14.80 -6.91 15.81
C ASN A 73 -13.90 -6.07 14.87
N LEU A 74 -14.15 -4.76 14.76
CA LEU A 74 -13.30 -3.85 14.00
C LEU A 74 -11.87 -3.79 14.58
N ALA A 75 -11.73 -3.77 15.91
CA ALA A 75 -10.44 -3.78 16.57
C ALA A 75 -9.65 -5.08 16.29
N VAL A 76 -10.31 -6.23 16.34
CA VAL A 76 -9.69 -7.52 16.00
C VAL A 76 -9.24 -7.53 14.53
N LEU A 77 -10.08 -7.05 13.61
CA LEU A 77 -9.72 -6.94 12.19
C LEU A 77 -8.51 -6.01 11.97
N ALA A 78 -8.44 -4.89 12.69
CA ALA A 78 -7.30 -3.97 12.63
C ALA A 78 -5.99 -4.66 13.09
N LEU A 79 -6.03 -5.46 14.15
CA LEU A 79 -4.87 -6.23 14.61
C LEU A 79 -4.41 -7.26 13.57
N LEU A 80 -5.35 -8.02 13.00
CA LEU A 80 -5.03 -9.01 11.96
C LEU A 80 -4.46 -8.34 10.70
N CYS A 81 -5.02 -7.20 10.29
CA CYS A 81 -4.49 -6.39 9.20
C CYS A 81 -3.06 -5.92 9.49
N GLY A 82 -2.81 -5.40 10.70
CA GLY A 82 -1.48 -4.97 11.12
C GLY A 82 -0.43 -6.09 11.00
N ILE A 83 -0.75 -7.28 11.50
CA ILE A 83 0.14 -8.46 11.37
C ILE A 83 0.43 -8.77 9.90
N GLY A 84 -0.59 -8.71 9.04
CA GLY A 84 -0.44 -8.92 7.59
C GLY A 84 0.46 -7.87 6.94
N CYS A 85 0.26 -6.59 7.25
CA CYS A 85 1.07 -5.48 6.74
C CYS A 85 2.53 -5.59 7.17
N THR A 86 2.80 -5.83 8.46
CA THR A 86 4.19 -5.99 8.97
C THR A 86 4.88 -7.19 8.31
N THR A 87 4.16 -8.28 8.07
CA THR A 87 4.69 -9.45 7.35
C THR A 87 5.04 -9.11 5.90
N ALA A 88 4.18 -8.38 5.20
CA ALA A 88 4.42 -7.93 3.83
C ALA A 88 5.63 -6.97 3.74
N VAL A 89 5.74 -6.02 4.68
CA VAL A 89 6.88 -5.08 4.77
C VAL A 89 8.19 -5.84 4.98
N SER A 90 8.21 -6.82 5.88
CA SER A 90 9.38 -7.67 6.12
C SER A 90 9.87 -8.37 4.85
N ARG A 91 8.96 -8.94 4.06
CA ARG A 91 9.28 -9.60 2.77
C ARG A 91 9.77 -8.58 1.73
N ALA A 92 9.20 -7.38 1.68
CA ALA A 92 9.64 -6.31 0.78
C ALA A 92 11.06 -5.83 1.12
N ILE A 93 11.34 -5.56 2.40
CA ILE A 93 12.69 -5.17 2.87
C ILE A 93 13.70 -6.28 2.55
N TRP A 94 13.32 -7.55 2.76
CA TRP A 94 14.19 -8.67 2.42
C TRP A 94 14.49 -8.77 0.92
N ALA A 95 13.49 -8.56 0.06
CA ALA A 95 13.69 -8.54 -1.39
C ALA A 95 14.62 -7.40 -1.83
N PHE A 96 14.42 -6.19 -1.29
CA PHE A 96 15.33 -5.07 -1.53
C PHE A 96 16.75 -5.34 -1.00
N ALA A 97 16.89 -5.99 0.16
CA ALA A 97 18.19 -6.38 0.69
C ALA A 97 18.86 -7.47 -0.15
N ARG A 98 18.09 -8.38 -0.76
CA ARG A 98 18.60 -9.41 -1.68
C ARG A 98 19.26 -8.77 -2.90
N ASP A 99 18.62 -7.74 -3.44
CA ASP A 99 19.08 -7.02 -4.63
C ASP A 99 20.12 -5.92 -4.27
N GLY A 100 20.62 -5.92 -3.04
CA GLY A 100 21.63 -4.97 -2.59
C GLY A 100 21.15 -3.53 -2.52
N GLY A 101 19.84 -3.29 -2.35
CA GLY A 101 19.18 -1.98 -2.34
C GLY A 101 19.24 -1.20 -1.03
N ILE A 102 19.77 -1.78 0.06
CA ILE A 102 19.78 -1.19 1.41
C ILE A 102 21.20 -1.23 1.99
N PRO A 103 21.66 -0.18 2.71
CA PRO A 103 22.93 -0.23 3.44
C PRO A 103 22.95 -1.39 4.45
N TYR A 104 24.08 -2.10 4.56
CA TYR A 104 24.21 -3.34 5.33
C TYR A 104 23.24 -4.46 4.89
N SER A 105 22.98 -4.57 3.58
CA SER A 105 22.10 -5.58 2.97
C SER A 105 22.38 -7.03 3.43
N THR A 106 23.63 -7.37 3.75
CA THR A 106 24.02 -8.73 4.19
C THR A 106 23.44 -9.12 5.55
N GLN A 107 23.11 -8.15 6.41
CA GLN A 107 22.46 -8.37 7.71
C GLN A 107 20.95 -8.53 7.56
N TRP A 108 20.33 -7.76 6.66
CA TRP A 108 18.88 -7.73 6.44
C TRP A 108 18.39 -8.89 5.55
N ARG A 109 19.24 -9.43 4.67
CA ARG A 109 18.93 -10.58 3.81
C ARG A 109 18.89 -11.92 4.56
N LYS A 110 19.41 -11.98 5.81
CA LYS A 110 19.46 -13.24 6.57
C LYS A 110 18.05 -13.71 6.95
N VAL A 111 17.69 -14.90 6.48
CA VAL A 111 16.46 -15.59 6.88
C VAL A 111 16.77 -16.47 8.10
N ASN A 112 15.92 -16.41 9.12
CA ASN A 112 16.05 -17.27 10.29
C ASN A 112 15.49 -18.66 9.94
N LYS A 113 16.35 -19.70 9.97
CA LYS A 113 15.97 -21.07 9.60
C LYS A 113 14.97 -21.74 10.55
N ALA A 114 14.87 -21.27 11.80
CA ALA A 114 13.93 -21.86 12.78
C ALA A 114 12.49 -21.34 12.60
N LEU A 115 12.35 -20.10 12.12
CA LEU A 115 11.05 -19.43 11.95
C LEU A 115 10.67 -19.25 10.47
N ASP A 116 11.58 -19.56 9.55
CA ASP A 116 11.48 -19.39 8.10
C ASP A 116 11.06 -17.97 7.64
N VAL A 117 11.42 -16.96 8.45
CA VAL A 117 11.14 -15.55 8.21
C VAL A 117 12.39 -14.69 8.33
N PRO A 118 12.50 -13.58 7.55
CA PRO A 118 13.59 -12.63 7.68
C PRO A 118 13.40 -11.73 8.91
N LEU A 119 13.72 -12.26 10.10
CA LEU A 119 13.52 -11.59 11.39
C LEU A 119 14.20 -10.21 11.45
N ASN A 120 15.43 -10.08 10.94
CA ASN A 120 16.15 -8.81 10.98
C ASN A 120 15.45 -7.71 10.15
N ALA A 121 14.91 -8.08 8.99
CA ALA A 121 14.13 -7.18 8.14
C ALA A 121 12.80 -6.78 8.82
N MET A 122 12.15 -7.75 9.48
CA MET A 122 10.93 -7.50 10.28
C MET A 122 11.19 -6.52 11.42
N MET A 123 12.27 -6.71 12.18
CA MET A 123 12.64 -5.83 13.30
C MET A 123 12.96 -4.42 12.82
N LEU A 124 13.63 -4.27 11.67
CA LEU A 124 13.87 -2.96 11.07
C LEU A 124 12.55 -2.25 10.74
N GLY A 125 11.62 -2.94 10.08
CA GLY A 125 10.28 -2.42 9.79
C GLY A 125 9.56 -2.00 11.06
N MET A 126 9.52 -2.88 12.06
CA MET A 126 8.86 -2.62 13.34
C MET A 126 9.43 -1.41 14.08
N VAL A 127 10.77 -1.25 14.11
CA VAL A 127 11.40 -0.08 14.74
C VAL A 127 11.00 1.20 14.01
N VAL A 128 11.01 1.20 12.67
CA VAL A 128 10.57 2.36 11.88
C VAL A 128 9.10 2.67 12.13
N GLU A 129 8.24 1.66 12.13
CA GLU A 129 6.80 1.79 12.41
C GLU A 129 6.54 2.37 13.82
N ILE A 130 7.27 1.90 14.84
CA ILE A 130 7.18 2.43 16.21
C ILE A 130 7.63 3.89 16.25
N LEU A 131 8.76 4.23 15.64
CA LEU A 131 9.26 5.61 15.61
C LEU A 131 8.27 6.56 14.93
N LEU A 132 7.64 6.12 13.84
CA LEU A 132 6.58 6.87 13.16
C LEU A 132 5.32 6.98 14.03
N GLY A 133 4.97 5.92 14.78
CA GLY A 133 3.88 5.92 15.74
C GLY A 133 4.11 6.91 16.90
N LEU A 134 5.36 7.09 17.34
CA LEU A 134 5.70 8.05 18.40
C LEU A 134 5.38 9.51 18.03
N ILE A 135 5.33 9.84 16.73
CA ILE A 135 4.94 11.17 16.24
C ILE A 135 3.54 11.54 16.75
N TYR A 136 2.64 10.56 16.90
CA TYR A 136 1.28 10.79 17.38
C TYR A 136 1.24 11.38 18.79
N PHE A 137 2.17 11.01 19.68
CA PHE A 137 2.25 11.58 21.03
C PHE A 137 2.70 13.05 21.04
N GLY A 138 3.46 13.48 20.02
CA GLY A 138 3.87 14.87 19.89
C GLY A 138 2.81 15.74 19.18
N SER A 139 2.24 15.24 18.09
CA SER A 139 1.21 15.94 17.33
C SER A 139 0.35 14.96 16.51
N SER A 140 -0.95 14.92 16.81
CA SER A 140 -1.93 14.19 15.99
C SER A 140 -2.02 14.75 14.56
N THR A 141 -1.83 16.06 14.38
CA THR A 141 -1.78 16.71 13.07
C THR A 141 -0.60 16.19 12.23
N ALA A 142 0.59 16.10 12.82
CA ALA A 142 1.78 15.59 12.11
C ALA A 142 1.61 14.13 11.72
N PHE A 143 1.05 13.30 12.60
CA PHE A 143 0.74 11.90 12.29
C PHE A 143 -0.29 11.76 11.17
N ASN A 144 -1.38 12.53 11.21
CA ASN A 144 -2.40 12.52 10.16
C ASN A 144 -1.84 12.97 8.80
N ALA A 145 -0.99 14.00 8.78
CA ALA A 145 -0.31 14.45 7.57
C ALA A 145 0.61 13.35 7.00
N PHE A 146 1.38 12.68 7.84
CA PHE A 146 2.24 11.56 7.44
C PHE A 146 1.42 10.37 6.90
N SER A 147 0.33 10.01 7.57
CA SER A 147 -0.58 8.95 7.11
C SER A 147 -1.14 9.25 5.72
N GLY A 148 -1.54 10.51 5.46
CA GLY A 148 -1.97 10.96 4.13
C GLY A 148 -0.88 10.81 3.06
N VAL A 149 0.38 11.11 3.39
CA VAL A 149 1.53 10.86 2.49
C VAL A 149 1.67 9.36 2.17
N GLY A 150 1.41 8.47 3.12
CA GLY A 150 1.42 7.01 2.90
C GLY A 150 0.43 6.56 1.82
N VAL A 151 -0.78 7.14 1.79
CA VAL A 151 -1.77 6.85 0.74
C VAL A 151 -1.28 7.33 -0.63
N ILE A 152 -0.66 8.52 -0.67
CA ILE A 152 -0.10 9.08 -1.90
C ILE A 152 1.04 8.22 -2.42
N THR A 153 2.00 7.83 -1.57
CA THR A 153 3.15 7.00 -1.98
C THR A 153 2.71 5.61 -2.43
N LEU A 154 1.69 5.02 -1.79
CA LEU A 154 1.08 3.78 -2.25
C LEU A 154 0.47 3.92 -3.66
N THR A 155 -0.28 5.02 -3.89
CA THR A 155 -0.88 5.31 -5.19
C THR A 155 0.19 5.45 -6.27
N VAL A 156 1.29 6.13 -5.95
CA VAL A 156 2.44 6.29 -6.85
C VAL A 156 3.13 4.95 -7.13
N SER A 157 3.26 4.09 -6.11
CA SER A 157 3.82 2.74 -6.25
C SER A 157 3.02 1.89 -7.25
N TYR A 158 1.69 2.02 -7.27
CA TYR A 158 0.85 1.36 -8.28
C TYR A 158 0.89 2.04 -9.65
N ALA A 159 1.00 3.38 -9.69
CA ALA A 159 1.07 4.12 -10.95
C ALA A 159 2.39 3.87 -11.72
N CYS A 160 3.51 3.71 -11.01
CA CYS A 160 4.83 3.50 -11.61
C CYS A 160 4.91 2.31 -12.58
N PRO A 161 4.56 1.06 -12.20
CA PRO A 161 4.60 -0.07 -13.12
C PRO A 161 3.61 0.08 -14.29
N ILE A 162 2.47 0.75 -14.07
CA ILE A 162 1.50 1.04 -15.14
C ILE A 162 2.11 2.00 -16.15
N ALA A 163 2.76 3.07 -15.69
CA ALA A 163 3.45 4.04 -16.54
C ALA A 163 4.57 3.38 -17.36
N VAL A 164 5.42 2.56 -16.72
CA VAL A 164 6.47 1.79 -17.41
C VAL A 164 5.87 0.85 -18.46
N SER A 165 4.76 0.19 -18.14
CA SER A 165 4.04 -0.69 -19.08
C SER A 165 3.51 0.08 -20.30
N VAL A 166 2.97 1.29 -20.11
CA VAL A 166 2.46 2.15 -21.20
C VAL A 166 3.60 2.69 -22.06
N ILE A 167 4.69 3.19 -21.45
CA ILE A 167 5.87 3.69 -22.17
C ILE A 167 6.52 2.57 -22.98
N GLY A 168 6.65 1.38 -22.40
CA GLY A 168 7.15 0.18 -23.07
C GLY A 168 6.16 -0.48 -24.04
N ARG A 169 5.05 0.21 -24.41
CA ARG A 169 4.00 -0.26 -25.32
C ARG A 169 3.44 -1.65 -24.97
N ARG A 170 3.47 -2.01 -23.68
CA ARG A 170 3.08 -3.31 -23.13
C ARG A 170 3.85 -4.52 -23.68
N GLN A 171 5.05 -4.34 -24.21
CA GLN A 171 5.90 -5.45 -24.70
C GLN A 171 6.15 -6.52 -23.63
N GLN A 172 6.31 -6.10 -22.37
CA GLN A 172 6.50 -6.98 -21.22
C GLN A 172 5.26 -7.84 -20.87
N VAL A 173 4.07 -7.44 -21.34
CA VAL A 173 2.78 -8.09 -21.07
C VAL A 173 2.22 -8.77 -22.33
N GLU A 174 2.86 -8.57 -23.48
CA GLU A 174 2.40 -9.06 -24.78
C GLU A 174 2.37 -10.59 -24.82
N ASN A 175 3.37 -11.24 -24.23
CA ASN A 175 3.49 -12.70 -24.11
C ASN A 175 2.89 -13.28 -22.81
N GLY A 176 2.18 -12.48 -22.02
CA GLY A 176 1.61 -12.94 -20.76
C GLY A 176 0.31 -13.73 -20.96
N ASP A 177 0.10 -14.78 -20.15
CA ASP A 177 -1.12 -15.61 -20.15
C ASP A 177 -2.42 -14.82 -19.90
N PHE A 178 -2.30 -13.59 -19.37
CA PHE A 178 -3.40 -12.69 -19.05
C PHE A 178 -3.31 -11.36 -19.83
N ASN A 179 -3.51 -11.41 -21.14
CA ASN A 179 -3.46 -10.24 -22.00
C ASN A 179 -4.88 -9.70 -22.33
N LEU A 180 -5.24 -8.55 -21.75
CA LEU A 180 -6.51 -7.85 -22.03
C LEU A 180 -6.52 -7.03 -23.35
N GLY A 181 -5.47 -7.08 -24.16
CA GLY A 181 -5.39 -6.38 -25.45
C GLY A 181 -5.72 -4.89 -25.34
N LYS A 182 -6.62 -4.41 -26.21
CA LYS A 182 -7.04 -2.99 -26.26
C LYS A 182 -7.70 -2.50 -24.96
N LEU A 183 -8.43 -3.36 -24.25
CA LEU A 183 -9.05 -3.00 -22.96
C LEU A 183 -7.99 -2.70 -21.89
N GLY A 184 -6.88 -3.43 -21.89
CA GLY A 184 -5.80 -3.13 -20.93
C GLY A 184 -5.08 -1.81 -21.22
N VAL A 185 -5.03 -1.34 -22.47
CA VAL A 185 -4.50 0.00 -22.80
C VAL A 185 -5.45 1.07 -22.27
N PHE A 186 -6.76 0.91 -22.47
CA PHE A 186 -7.76 1.80 -21.91
C PHE A 186 -7.70 1.84 -20.37
N CYS A 187 -7.65 0.68 -19.71
CA CYS A 187 -7.53 0.60 -18.25
C CYS A 187 -6.23 1.26 -17.75
N ASN A 188 -5.10 1.09 -18.43
CA ASN A 188 -3.85 1.74 -18.05
C ASN A 188 -3.94 3.27 -18.18
N ILE A 189 -4.57 3.78 -19.24
CA ILE A 189 -4.79 5.22 -19.41
C ILE A 189 -5.69 5.75 -18.29
N VAL A 190 -6.82 5.09 -18.02
CA VAL A 190 -7.75 5.48 -16.95
C VAL A 190 -7.10 5.42 -15.57
N ALA A 191 -6.28 4.40 -15.30
CA ALA A 191 -5.54 4.28 -14.04
C ALA A 191 -4.46 5.36 -13.87
N LEU A 192 -3.93 5.91 -14.97
CA LEU A 192 -2.99 7.03 -14.97
C LEU A 192 -3.68 8.39 -14.98
N VAL A 193 -4.98 8.46 -15.29
CA VAL A 193 -5.76 9.70 -15.11
C VAL A 193 -5.79 9.97 -13.60
N PRO A 194 -5.27 11.12 -13.15
CA PRO A 194 -5.19 11.42 -11.73
C PRO A 194 -6.58 11.80 -11.21
N LEU A 195 -7.43 10.79 -10.97
CA LEU A 195 -8.74 10.95 -10.33
C LEU A 195 -8.57 11.56 -8.92
N PHE A 196 -7.40 11.33 -8.30
CA PHE A 196 -7.00 11.91 -7.03
C PHE A 196 -6.32 13.28 -7.13
N CYS A 197 -6.36 13.99 -8.27
CA CYS A 197 -5.99 15.42 -8.32
C CYS A 197 -7.20 16.36 -8.14
N MET A 198 -8.40 15.83 -7.91
CA MET A 198 -9.55 16.67 -7.55
C MET A 198 -9.42 17.18 -6.10
N PRO A 199 -9.69 18.48 -5.85
CA PRO A 199 -9.75 19.02 -4.50
C PRO A 199 -10.92 18.42 -3.71
N SER A 200 -10.73 18.17 -2.43
CA SER A 200 -11.75 17.63 -1.51
C SER A 200 -12.83 18.66 -1.12
N ALA A 201 -12.58 19.95 -1.36
CA ALA A 201 -13.54 21.04 -1.16
C ALA A 201 -13.31 22.18 -2.16
N VAL A 202 -14.39 22.87 -2.55
CA VAL A 202 -14.34 24.11 -3.34
C VAL A 202 -14.95 25.23 -2.47
N PRO A 203 -14.28 26.38 -2.29
CA PRO A 203 -13.01 26.79 -2.87
C PRO A 203 -11.77 26.20 -2.15
N ALA A 204 -10.75 25.84 -2.93
CA ALA A 204 -9.50 25.27 -2.42
C ALA A 204 -8.63 26.35 -1.75
N THR A 205 -8.54 26.30 -0.42
CA THR A 205 -7.58 27.02 0.42
C THR A 205 -6.27 26.22 0.54
N ALA A 206 -5.18 26.84 1.02
CA ALA A 206 -3.90 26.16 1.25
C ALA A 206 -4.01 24.94 2.21
N GLU A 207 -5.08 24.86 3.00
CA GLU A 207 -5.36 23.72 3.87
C GLU A 207 -6.18 22.60 3.19
N THR A 208 -6.86 22.90 2.07
CA THR A 208 -7.76 21.96 1.36
C THR A 208 -7.25 21.58 -0.04
N VAL A 209 -6.13 22.15 -0.49
CA VAL A 209 -5.48 21.76 -1.74
C VAL A 209 -4.92 20.35 -1.64
N ASN A 210 -5.18 19.57 -2.69
CA ASN A 210 -4.66 18.23 -2.80
C ASN A 210 -3.15 18.26 -3.11
N TYR A 211 -2.33 17.99 -2.09
CA TYR A 211 -0.86 18.01 -2.18
C TYR A 211 -0.25 16.78 -2.90
N ALA A 212 -1.06 15.86 -3.44
CA ALA A 212 -0.57 14.68 -4.14
C ALA A 212 0.49 14.96 -5.23
N PRO A 213 0.37 16.00 -6.08
CA PRO A 213 1.40 16.33 -7.08
C PRO A 213 2.72 16.79 -6.46
N VAL A 214 2.67 17.56 -5.36
CA VAL A 214 3.86 18.10 -4.68
C VAL A 214 4.63 16.97 -3.99
N VAL A 215 3.91 16.08 -3.32
CA VAL A 215 4.48 14.89 -2.67
C VAL A 215 5.06 13.93 -3.71
N PHE A 216 4.41 13.76 -4.86
CA PHE A 216 4.95 12.97 -5.98
C PHE A 216 6.30 13.50 -6.46
N VAL A 217 6.40 14.82 -6.68
CA VAL A 217 7.67 15.45 -7.09
C VAL A 217 8.73 15.30 -6.00
N ALA A 218 8.40 15.54 -4.73
CA ALA A 218 9.34 15.38 -3.62
C ALA A 218 9.85 13.93 -3.49
N PHE A 219 8.96 12.95 -3.64
CA PHE A 219 9.33 11.54 -3.55
C PHE A 219 10.18 11.10 -4.74
N ILE A 220 9.83 11.52 -5.97
CA ILE A 220 10.69 11.29 -7.14
C ILE A 220 12.05 11.95 -6.92
N MET A 221 12.12 13.16 -6.37
CA MET A 221 13.41 13.79 -6.09
C MET A 221 14.23 13.01 -5.05
N ILE A 222 13.62 12.52 -3.97
CA ILE A 222 14.31 11.71 -2.94
C ILE A 222 14.76 10.37 -3.52
N ALA A 223 13.89 9.66 -4.24
CA ALA A 223 14.24 8.39 -4.89
C ALA A 223 15.34 8.57 -5.95
N THR A 224 15.26 9.64 -6.75
CA THR A 224 16.28 10.01 -7.74
C THR A 224 17.59 10.36 -7.06
N ALA A 225 17.57 11.15 -6.00
CA ALA A 225 18.76 11.49 -5.23
C ALA A 225 19.39 10.24 -4.59
N TRP A 226 18.60 9.36 -3.99
CA TRP A 226 19.06 8.10 -3.43
C TRP A 226 19.67 7.18 -4.50
N TYR A 227 19.06 7.12 -5.68
CA TYR A 227 19.58 6.36 -6.82
C TYR A 227 20.92 6.94 -7.31
N PHE A 228 21.04 8.26 -7.44
CA PHE A 228 22.29 8.90 -7.85
C PHE A 228 23.39 8.83 -6.78
N ILE A 229 23.04 8.84 -5.48
CA ILE A 229 24.02 8.80 -4.39
C ILE A 229 24.51 7.37 -4.14
N TRP A 230 23.64 6.37 -4.28
CA TRP A 230 23.95 5.00 -3.82
C TRP A 230 23.53 3.91 -4.80
N GLY A 231 22.36 4.06 -5.45
CA GLY A 231 21.81 3.07 -6.37
C GLY A 231 22.69 2.81 -7.61
N ARG A 232 23.25 3.84 -8.22
CA ARG A 232 24.07 3.73 -9.45
C ARG A 232 25.31 2.82 -9.32
N GLU A 233 25.85 2.67 -8.12
CA GLU A 233 27.11 1.94 -7.89
C GLU A 233 26.91 0.56 -7.26
N LYS A 234 25.80 0.33 -6.55
CA LYS A 234 25.59 -0.91 -5.76
C LYS A 234 24.31 -1.68 -6.07
N TYR A 235 23.35 -1.08 -6.79
CA TYR A 235 22.12 -1.78 -7.17
C TYR A 235 22.38 -2.63 -8.41
N ILE A 236 22.57 -3.93 -8.18
CA ILE A 236 22.53 -4.92 -9.25
C ILE A 236 21.05 -5.31 -9.36
N GLY A 237 20.42 -4.97 -10.48
CA GLY A 237 19.02 -5.31 -10.73
C GLY A 237 18.75 -6.81 -10.53
N PRO A 238 17.47 -7.23 -10.41
CA PRO A 238 17.13 -8.63 -10.21
C PRO A 238 17.82 -9.49 -11.28
N PRO A 239 18.49 -10.61 -10.91
CA PRO A 239 19.17 -11.45 -11.88
C PRO A 239 18.19 -11.85 -12.98
N THR A 240 18.42 -11.37 -14.21
CA THR A 240 17.69 -11.84 -15.37
C THR A 240 18.00 -13.32 -15.54
N ALA A 241 16.97 -14.12 -15.86
CA ALA A 241 17.07 -15.57 -16.00
C ALA A 241 18.16 -16.03 -16.98
N ASP A 242 18.67 -15.13 -17.83
CA ASP A 242 19.76 -15.39 -18.76
C ASP A 242 21.13 -15.64 -18.10
N VAL A 243 21.30 -15.35 -16.81
CA VAL A 243 22.59 -15.48 -16.09
C VAL A 243 22.67 -16.73 -15.21
N VAL A 244 21.56 -17.44 -15.00
CA VAL A 244 21.57 -18.74 -14.32
C VAL A 244 21.50 -19.81 -15.38
N GLY A 245 22.68 -20.25 -15.85
CA GLY A 245 22.81 -21.51 -16.56
C GLY A 245 22.12 -22.59 -15.73
N ILE A 246 21.00 -23.08 -16.25
CA ILE A 246 20.25 -24.19 -15.68
C ILE A 246 21.12 -25.42 -15.92
N GLU A 247 21.99 -25.75 -14.97
CA GLU A 247 22.45 -27.14 -14.84
C GLU A 247 21.34 -27.92 -14.12
N PRO A 248 20.71 -28.90 -14.79
CA PRO A 248 19.75 -29.77 -14.15
C PRO A 248 20.51 -30.67 -13.18
N HIS A 249 20.22 -30.54 -11.88
CA HIS A 249 20.57 -31.56 -10.91
C HIS A 249 19.50 -32.66 -10.97
N ASP A 250 19.94 -33.85 -11.40
CA ASP A 250 19.26 -35.14 -11.26
C ASP A 250 18.90 -35.45 -9.80
#